data_AF-M5BVT1-F1
#
_entry.id   AF-M5BVT1-F1
#
_cell.length_a   1.000
_cell.length_b   1.000
_cell.length_c   1.000
_cell.angle_alpha   90.00
_cell.angle_beta   90.00
_cell.angle_gamma   90.00
#
_symmetry.space_group_name_H-M   'P 1'
#
loop_
_entity.id
_entity.type
_entity.pdbx_description
1 polymer ?
#
loop_
_entity_poly.entity_id
_entity_poly.type
_entity_poly.pdbx_seq_one_letter_code
_entity_poly.pdbx_strand_id
1 'polypeptide(L)'
;MFGLTAFVALLAAPAVLAHPIEHNHVEQRSLGARWFHETAHPVHGLFARQSNSTASDPGSPDWAKQYPAGKATKDTLKPEWLDALNKAVSAGLIPTNVPVAKQSGGAAPSYSNSTGKMDPAKQPICSSSAQCKGDGQIYDVPDGIVALSFDDGPLPPSKKLYEFLRANNQKATHFYIGQNIIENHALLTEAFEVNGDDIAVHTWSHRYMTTLSNEEALAELAWTMQVIHDMTGGRVPRFWRPPYGDSDNRVRAIAREVLGLTTVIWNDDTDDWAITETPATQTVSGATKVLQKAYTGPKSPGLCILEHELSDQSVSIFMNTYPLIAQNGWTAKSIPDAVGSTYYLNAADNTSPVTTVGVAQPVPTLVVSTSTTSGNSTSGGNSNGGSNSGSSSNSSSEPSHSAALPNAAWSAWLTLAAMIPMSIALF
;
A
#
# COMPACT_ATOMS: atom_id res chain seq x y z
N MET A 1 65.59 59.09 -1.22
CA MET A 1 65.85 57.64 -1.27
C MET A 1 65.08 57.02 -0.13
N PHE A 2 63.81 56.64 -0.36
CA PHE A 2 63.33 55.30 -0.77
C PHE A 2 63.53 54.27 0.37
N GLY A 3 62.51 53.58 0.88
CA GLY A 3 61.12 53.48 0.45
C GLY A 3 60.23 52.82 1.50
N LEU A 4 58.95 53.19 1.44
CA LEU A 4 57.83 52.67 2.21
C LEU A 4 57.56 51.20 1.84
N THR A 5 57.55 50.30 2.82
CA THR A 5 57.09 48.92 2.65
C THR A 5 55.57 48.87 2.71
N ALA A 6 54.94 48.61 1.55
CA ALA A 6 53.50 48.39 1.43
C ALA A 6 53.13 46.98 1.91
N PHE A 7 52.20 46.89 2.86
CA PHE A 7 51.50 45.66 3.21
C PHE A 7 50.49 45.34 2.10
N VAL A 8 50.73 44.24 1.37
CA VAL A 8 49.73 43.66 0.46
C VAL A 8 48.82 42.75 1.29
N ALA A 9 47.61 43.19 1.56
CA ALA A 9 46.54 42.34 2.06
C ALA A 9 46.03 41.48 0.89
N LEU A 10 46.41 40.20 0.89
CA LEU A 10 45.89 39.21 -0.04
C LEU A 10 44.48 38.81 0.42
N LEU A 11 43.44 39.41 -0.19
CA LEU A 11 42.06 38.93 -0.10
C LEU A 11 41.97 37.59 -0.83
N ALA A 12 42.12 36.49 -0.10
CA ALA A 12 41.77 35.16 -0.58
C ALA A 12 40.24 35.05 -0.60
N ALA A 13 39.63 35.26 -1.76
CA ALA A 13 38.27 34.82 -2.01
C ALA A 13 38.25 33.28 -1.94
N PRO A 14 37.28 32.64 -1.25
CA PRO A 14 37.11 31.21 -1.40
C PRO A 14 36.67 30.95 -2.84
N ALA A 15 37.55 30.36 -3.63
CA ALA A 15 37.17 29.72 -4.87
C ALA A 15 36.24 28.57 -4.49
N VAL A 16 34.93 28.82 -4.60
CA VAL A 16 33.95 27.75 -4.70
C VAL A 16 34.32 26.99 -5.96
N LEU A 17 34.92 25.82 -5.78
CA LEU A 17 34.97 24.80 -6.82
C LEU A 17 33.52 24.46 -7.14
N ALA A 18 32.94 25.20 -8.06
CA ALA A 18 31.76 24.76 -8.80
C ALA A 18 32.23 23.53 -9.58
N HIS A 19 32.07 22.35 -8.98
CA HIS A 19 31.95 21.14 -9.77
C HIS A 19 30.85 21.43 -10.79
N PRO A 20 31.08 21.20 -12.10
CA PRO A 20 29.98 21.20 -13.03
C PRO A 20 29.07 20.08 -12.57
N ILE A 21 27.95 20.44 -11.94
CA ILE A 21 26.82 19.54 -11.85
C ILE A 21 26.48 19.30 -13.31
N GLU A 22 26.86 18.12 -13.79
CA GLU A 22 26.34 17.60 -15.04
C GLU A 22 24.84 17.47 -14.80
N HIS A 23 24.11 18.52 -15.16
CA HIS A 23 22.68 18.46 -15.30
C HIS A 23 22.46 17.47 -16.43
N ASN A 24 22.22 16.20 -16.09
CA ASN A 24 21.49 15.33 -16.96
C ASN A 24 20.16 16.05 -17.22
N HIS A 25 20.11 16.73 -18.36
CA HIS A 25 18.88 17.16 -18.96
C HIS A 25 18.12 15.87 -19.26
N VAL A 26 17.33 15.39 -18.30
CA VAL A 26 16.15 14.62 -18.64
C VAL A 26 15.35 15.60 -19.48
N GLU A 27 15.42 15.40 -20.80
CA GLU A 27 14.60 16.12 -21.77
C GLU A 27 13.19 16.15 -21.20
N GLN A 28 12.68 17.34 -20.89
CA GLN A 28 11.27 17.50 -20.56
C GLN A 28 10.49 17.11 -21.82
N ARG A 29 10.09 15.83 -21.91
CA ARG A 29 9.06 15.42 -22.85
C ARG A 29 7.74 16.00 -22.36
N SER A 30 7.50 17.25 -22.76
CA SER A 30 6.15 17.73 -22.99
C SER A 30 5.43 16.67 -23.83
N LEU A 31 4.28 16.21 -23.35
CA LEU A 31 3.43 15.33 -24.14
C LEU A 31 3.04 16.10 -25.40
N GLY A 32 3.61 15.70 -26.54
CA GLY A 32 2.94 15.93 -27.81
C GLY A 32 1.56 15.27 -27.78
N ALA A 33 0.66 15.68 -28.67
CA ALA A 33 -0.71 15.14 -28.77
C ALA A 33 -0.80 13.61 -29.04
N ARG A 34 0.32 12.89 -28.99
CA ARG A 34 0.50 11.45 -29.17
C ARG A 34 1.62 10.99 -28.24
N TRP A 35 1.33 9.99 -27.41
CA TRP A 35 2.30 9.33 -26.54
C TRP A 35 3.06 8.24 -27.32
N PHE A 36 4.38 8.14 -27.14
CA PHE A 36 5.26 7.18 -27.82
C PHE A 36 6.45 6.81 -26.91
N HIS A 37 6.72 5.50 -26.82
CA HIS A 37 8.02 4.97 -26.43
C HIS A 37 8.78 4.47 -27.65
N GLU A 38 10.11 4.67 -27.64
CA GLU A 38 11.01 4.19 -28.68
C GLU A 38 10.90 2.67 -28.86
N THR A 39 10.93 2.23 -30.12
CA THR A 39 10.80 0.81 -30.53
C THR A 39 11.87 -0.09 -29.90
N ALA A 40 12.99 0.49 -29.46
CA ALA A 40 14.07 -0.21 -28.76
C ALA A 40 13.83 -0.36 -27.25
N HIS A 41 12.79 0.25 -26.70
CA HIS A 41 12.51 0.23 -25.27
C HIS A 41 12.04 -1.18 -24.83
N PRO A 42 12.55 -1.76 -23.73
CA PRO A 42 12.25 -3.13 -23.32
C PRO A 42 10.76 -3.44 -23.09
N VAL A 43 9.96 -2.42 -22.77
CA VAL A 43 8.50 -2.56 -22.63
C VAL A 43 7.71 -2.25 -23.92
N HIS A 44 8.35 -1.90 -25.04
CA HIS A 44 7.66 -1.72 -26.33
C HIS A 44 6.87 -2.98 -26.74
N GLY A 45 7.42 -4.17 -26.51
CA GLY A 45 6.75 -5.44 -26.77
C GLY A 45 5.70 -5.84 -25.71
N LEU A 46 5.76 -5.27 -24.51
CA LEU A 46 4.80 -5.49 -23.42
C LEU A 46 3.58 -4.55 -23.52
N PHE A 47 3.77 -3.37 -24.14
CA PHE A 47 2.74 -2.37 -24.43
C PHE A 47 2.47 -2.21 -25.93
N ALA A 48 2.86 -3.17 -26.76
CA ALA A 48 2.34 -3.25 -28.10
C ALA A 48 0.82 -3.41 -27.96
N ARG A 49 0.06 -2.31 -28.13
CA ARG A 49 -1.38 -2.38 -28.31
C ARG A 49 -1.62 -3.47 -29.34
N GLN A 50 -2.41 -4.48 -28.95
CA GLN A 50 -2.92 -5.48 -29.87
C GLN A 50 -3.32 -4.75 -31.15
N SER A 51 -2.66 -5.06 -32.26
CA SER A 51 -2.94 -4.41 -33.53
C SER A 51 -4.33 -4.85 -33.97
N ASN A 52 -5.36 -4.09 -33.57
CA ASN A 52 -6.66 -3.85 -34.23
C ASN A 52 -7.71 -3.25 -33.26
N SER A 53 -7.65 -1.92 -33.07
CA SER A 53 -8.79 -0.97 -33.02
C SER A 53 -10.05 -1.24 -32.17
N THR A 54 -9.96 -1.37 -30.83
CA THR A 54 -11.16 -1.19 -29.95
C THR A 54 -10.91 -0.63 -28.54
N ALA A 55 -9.67 -0.54 -28.03
CA ALA A 55 -9.43 -0.07 -26.66
C ALA A 55 -9.48 1.46 -26.53
N SER A 56 -10.43 1.96 -25.73
CA SER A 56 -10.59 3.37 -25.39
C SER A 56 -9.43 3.90 -24.55
N ASP A 57 -9.02 5.16 -24.79
CA ASP A 57 -7.91 5.77 -24.06
C ASP A 57 -8.27 5.98 -22.58
N PRO A 58 -7.37 5.72 -21.61
CA PRO A 58 -7.59 6.06 -20.21
C PRO A 58 -8.05 7.51 -20.04
N GLY A 59 -9.08 7.73 -19.22
CA GLY A 59 -9.73 9.03 -19.05
C GLY A 59 -10.79 9.39 -20.09
N SER A 60 -10.90 8.64 -21.20
CA SER A 60 -12.00 8.86 -22.16
C SER A 60 -13.35 8.39 -21.60
N PRO A 61 -14.49 8.98 -22.02
CA PRO A 61 -15.81 8.52 -21.60
C PRO A 61 -16.08 7.04 -21.91
N ASP A 62 -15.55 6.52 -23.01
CA ASP A 62 -15.75 5.10 -23.38
C ASP A 62 -14.88 4.15 -22.57
N TRP A 63 -13.72 4.60 -22.09
CA TRP A 63 -12.94 3.86 -21.10
C TRP A 63 -13.67 3.84 -19.75
N ALA A 64 -14.12 4.99 -19.25
CA ALA A 64 -14.79 5.10 -17.97
C ALA A 64 -16.09 4.25 -17.90
N LYS A 65 -16.84 4.14 -19.00
CA LYS A 65 -18.06 3.32 -19.10
C LYS A 65 -17.84 1.82 -18.88
N GLN A 66 -16.59 1.34 -18.93
CA GLN A 66 -16.27 -0.07 -18.68
C GLN A 66 -16.32 -0.42 -17.19
N TYR A 67 -16.42 0.59 -16.31
CA TYR A 67 -16.42 0.45 -14.86
C TYR A 67 -17.74 0.94 -14.24
N PRO A 68 -18.10 0.51 -13.02
CA PRO A 68 -19.30 0.97 -12.34
C PRO A 68 -19.26 2.49 -12.07
N ALA A 69 -20.25 3.24 -12.55
CA ALA A 69 -20.32 4.69 -12.35
C ALA A 69 -20.59 5.12 -10.89
N GLY A 70 -20.90 4.18 -9.99
CA GLY A 70 -21.15 4.42 -8.58
C GLY A 70 -20.71 3.23 -7.75
N LYS A 71 -21.41 2.96 -6.65
CA LYS A 71 -21.11 1.82 -5.77
C LYS A 71 -21.05 0.51 -6.57
N ALA A 72 -20.06 -0.32 -6.24
CA ALA A 72 -20.01 -1.66 -6.78
C ALA A 72 -21.13 -2.48 -6.12
N THR A 73 -21.89 -3.21 -6.92
CA THR A 73 -23.00 -4.04 -6.44
C THR A 73 -22.86 -5.46 -6.97
N LYS A 74 -23.63 -6.39 -6.42
CA LYS A 74 -23.71 -7.75 -6.95
C LYS A 74 -24.05 -7.80 -8.44
N ASP A 75 -24.79 -6.81 -8.96
CA ASP A 75 -25.25 -6.78 -10.35
C ASP A 75 -24.14 -6.31 -11.31
N THR A 76 -23.06 -5.72 -10.77
CA THR A 76 -21.88 -5.33 -11.54
C THR A 76 -20.78 -6.38 -11.49
N LEU A 77 -20.94 -7.49 -10.76
CA LEU A 77 -19.93 -8.54 -10.71
C LEU A 77 -19.81 -9.26 -12.06
N LYS A 78 -18.56 -9.51 -12.47
CA LYS A 78 -18.28 -10.39 -13.60
C LYS A 78 -18.57 -11.86 -13.21
N PRO A 79 -19.08 -12.69 -14.13
CA PRO A 79 -19.42 -14.09 -13.84
C PRO A 79 -18.26 -14.89 -13.24
N GLU A 80 -17.04 -14.70 -13.74
CA GLU A 80 -15.84 -15.40 -13.28
C GLU A 80 -15.47 -15.07 -11.83
N TRP A 81 -15.75 -13.85 -11.37
CA TRP A 81 -15.52 -13.44 -9.98
C TRP A 81 -16.55 -14.08 -9.05
N LEU A 82 -17.81 -14.10 -9.48
CA LEU A 82 -18.89 -14.76 -8.74
C LEU A 82 -18.65 -16.27 -8.62
N ASP A 83 -18.18 -16.91 -9.69
CA ASP A 83 -17.83 -18.33 -9.68
C ASP A 83 -16.67 -18.63 -8.70
N ALA A 84 -15.65 -17.77 -8.66
CA ALA A 84 -14.56 -17.89 -7.69
C ALA A 84 -15.05 -17.76 -6.24
N LEU A 85 -15.96 -16.81 -5.96
CA LEU A 85 -16.58 -16.66 -4.66
C LEU A 85 -17.41 -17.89 -4.27
N ASN A 86 -18.28 -18.36 -5.17
CA ASN A 86 -19.12 -19.52 -4.93
C ASN A 86 -18.29 -20.77 -4.64
N LYS A 87 -17.16 -20.94 -5.33
CA LYS A 87 -16.20 -22.01 -5.08
C LYS A 87 -15.57 -21.90 -3.68
N ALA A 88 -15.13 -20.70 -3.28
CA ALA A 88 -14.56 -20.47 -1.95
C ALA A 88 -15.58 -20.72 -0.83
N VAL A 89 -16.84 -20.27 -1.00
CA VAL A 89 -17.94 -20.53 -0.06
C VAL A 89 -18.24 -22.02 0.03
N SER A 90 -18.36 -22.72 -1.10
CA SER A 90 -18.63 -24.17 -1.14
C SER A 90 -17.49 -25.00 -0.54
N ALA A 91 -16.26 -24.50 -0.61
CA ALA A 91 -15.10 -25.11 0.03
C ALA A 91 -14.98 -24.82 1.53
N GLY A 92 -15.89 -24.00 2.11
CA GLY A 92 -15.86 -23.62 3.52
C GLY A 92 -14.74 -22.64 3.87
N LEU A 93 -14.13 -21.98 2.89
CA LEU A 93 -13.05 -21.01 3.08
C LEU A 93 -13.57 -19.64 3.56
N ILE A 94 -14.85 -19.35 3.30
CA ILE A 94 -15.51 -18.13 3.76
C ILE A 94 -16.34 -18.44 5.02
N PRO A 95 -16.03 -17.88 6.19
CA PRO A 95 -16.78 -18.13 7.43
C PRO A 95 -18.26 -17.75 7.29
N THR A 96 -19.16 -18.69 7.60
CA THR A 96 -20.62 -18.49 7.53
C THR A 96 -21.24 -18.06 8.86
N ASN A 97 -20.48 -18.13 9.95
CA ASN A 97 -20.90 -17.76 11.30
C ASN A 97 -20.59 -16.29 11.67
N VAL A 98 -20.02 -15.52 10.75
CA VAL A 98 -19.82 -14.07 10.89
C VAL A 98 -21.00 -13.35 10.23
N PRO A 99 -21.91 -12.73 11.00
CA PRO A 99 -23.05 -12.03 10.41
C PRO A 99 -22.60 -10.75 9.71
N VAL A 100 -23.32 -10.36 8.66
CA VAL A 100 -23.16 -9.05 8.04
C VAL A 100 -23.52 -7.97 9.06
N ALA A 101 -22.61 -7.03 9.27
CA ALA A 101 -22.78 -5.97 10.26
C ALA A 101 -23.88 -4.98 9.83
N LYS A 102 -24.47 -4.29 10.80
CA LYS A 102 -25.40 -3.18 10.56
C LYS A 102 -24.73 -1.87 10.91
N GLN A 103 -24.93 -0.87 10.07
CA GLN A 103 -24.40 0.48 10.24
C GLN A 103 -25.53 1.50 10.06
N SER A 104 -25.55 2.52 10.91
CA SER A 104 -26.57 3.57 10.88
C SER A 104 -25.97 4.90 11.32
N GLY A 105 -26.23 5.96 10.54
CA GLY A 105 -25.95 7.34 10.95
C GLY A 105 -24.47 7.64 11.22
N GLY A 106 -23.55 7.02 10.49
CA GLY A 106 -22.10 7.25 10.67
C GLY A 106 -21.48 6.50 11.86
N ALA A 107 -22.27 5.76 12.65
CA ALA A 107 -21.73 4.95 13.74
C ALA A 107 -20.86 3.79 13.22
N ALA A 108 -19.96 3.29 14.07
CA ALA A 108 -19.21 2.08 13.77
C ALA A 108 -20.15 0.87 13.52
N PRO A 109 -19.79 -0.07 12.63
CA PRO A 109 -20.58 -1.26 12.37
C PRO A 109 -20.84 -2.09 13.64
N SER A 110 -22.06 -2.60 13.75
CA SER A 110 -22.53 -3.37 14.89
C SER A 110 -22.99 -4.77 14.48
N TYR A 111 -22.70 -5.76 15.33
CA TYR A 111 -22.94 -7.17 15.04
C TYR A 111 -24.03 -7.73 15.95
N SER A 112 -24.92 -8.53 15.36
CA SER A 112 -25.95 -9.25 16.10
C SER A 112 -26.32 -10.54 15.38
N ASN A 113 -26.75 -11.54 16.14
CA ASN A 113 -27.29 -12.80 15.63
C ASN A 113 -28.62 -13.11 16.33
N SER A 114 -29.14 -14.34 16.14
CA SER A 114 -30.40 -14.79 16.76
C SER A 114 -30.37 -14.78 18.30
N THR A 115 -29.18 -14.79 18.92
CA THR A 115 -28.98 -14.78 20.38
C THR A 115 -28.72 -13.40 20.98
N GLY A 116 -28.51 -12.37 20.15
CA GLY A 116 -28.34 -10.99 20.60
C GLY A 116 -27.12 -10.29 19.99
N LYS A 117 -26.63 -9.26 20.69
CA LYS A 117 -25.45 -8.49 20.30
C LYS A 117 -24.18 -9.36 20.40
N MET A 118 -23.27 -9.16 19.46
CA MET A 118 -21.97 -9.83 19.45
C MET A 118 -20.85 -8.83 19.69
N ASP A 119 -19.79 -9.26 20.38
CA ASP A 119 -18.60 -8.46 20.60
C ASP A 119 -17.70 -8.49 19.34
N PRO A 120 -17.48 -7.36 18.65
CA PRO A 120 -16.67 -7.31 17.45
C PRO A 120 -15.20 -7.68 17.69
N ALA A 121 -14.69 -7.56 18.92
CA ALA A 121 -13.31 -7.94 19.25
C ALA A 121 -13.12 -9.46 19.44
N LYS A 122 -14.21 -10.24 19.41
CA LYS A 122 -14.18 -11.69 19.68
C LYS A 122 -14.44 -12.50 18.42
N GLN A 123 -13.99 -13.75 18.47
CA GLN A 123 -14.37 -14.75 17.48
C GLN A 123 -15.90 -14.98 17.53
N PRO A 124 -16.56 -15.21 16.39
CA PRO A 124 -15.95 -15.41 15.07
C PRO A 124 -15.67 -14.12 14.28
N ILE A 125 -16.06 -12.94 14.78
CA ILE A 125 -15.99 -11.67 14.05
C ILE A 125 -14.53 -11.22 13.86
N CYS A 126 -13.82 -11.00 14.97
CA CYS A 126 -12.48 -10.43 15.00
C CYS A 126 -12.35 -9.19 14.07
N SER A 127 -13.05 -8.11 14.41
CA SER A 127 -13.04 -6.88 13.62
C SER A 127 -11.75 -6.09 13.85
N SER A 128 -11.11 -5.65 12.76
CA SER A 128 -9.91 -4.81 12.84
C SER A 128 -10.22 -3.43 13.45
N SER A 129 -11.42 -2.90 13.21
CA SER A 129 -11.92 -1.66 13.84
C SER A 129 -12.14 -1.79 15.36
N ALA A 130 -12.22 -3.03 15.87
CA ALA A 130 -12.21 -3.34 17.30
C ALA A 130 -10.83 -3.79 17.79
N GLN A 131 -9.78 -3.48 17.01
CA GLN A 131 -8.38 -3.81 17.27
C GLN A 131 -8.09 -5.33 17.38
N CYS A 132 -8.98 -6.18 16.86
CA CYS A 132 -8.70 -7.60 16.79
C CYS A 132 -7.77 -7.90 15.62
N LYS A 133 -6.57 -8.43 15.92
CA LYS A 133 -5.59 -8.85 14.92
C LYS A 133 -5.96 -10.23 14.39
N GLY A 134 -6.62 -10.29 13.24
CA GLY A 134 -6.94 -11.51 12.53
C GLY A 134 -5.74 -12.09 11.78
N ASP A 135 -5.85 -13.36 11.38
CA ASP A 135 -4.77 -14.08 10.71
C ASP A 135 -4.42 -13.46 9.34
N GLY A 136 -3.12 -13.39 9.05
CA GLY A 136 -2.59 -12.94 7.76
C GLY A 136 -2.66 -11.42 7.52
N GLN A 137 -2.99 -10.63 8.54
CA GLN A 137 -2.95 -9.17 8.45
C GLN A 137 -1.54 -8.62 8.72
N ILE A 138 -1.19 -7.54 8.04
CA ILE A 138 -0.02 -6.72 8.36
C ILE A 138 -0.51 -5.56 9.26
N TYR A 139 -0.06 -5.52 10.51
CA TYR A 139 -0.31 -4.42 11.45
C TYR A 139 0.94 -3.58 11.69
N ASP A 140 2.06 -4.27 11.77
CA ASP A 140 3.39 -3.75 11.99
C ASP A 140 4.31 -4.21 10.86
N VAL A 141 5.47 -3.56 10.77
CA VAL A 141 6.57 -3.96 9.88
C VAL A 141 7.81 -4.28 10.73
N PRO A 142 8.87 -4.88 10.15
CA PRO A 142 10.05 -5.23 10.92
C PRO A 142 10.68 -4.02 11.64
N ASP A 143 11.35 -4.29 12.76
CA ASP A 143 11.98 -3.28 13.61
C ASP A 143 12.87 -2.30 12.82
N GLY A 144 12.81 -1.02 13.20
CA GLY A 144 13.59 0.04 12.57
C GLY A 144 13.13 0.47 11.18
N ILE A 145 12.01 -0.07 10.67
CA ILE A 145 11.41 0.32 9.39
C ILE A 145 10.17 1.20 9.63
N VAL A 146 10.01 2.22 8.80
CA VAL A 146 8.74 2.94 8.59
C VAL A 146 8.24 2.57 7.21
N ALA A 147 7.07 1.93 7.14
CA ALA A 147 6.41 1.69 5.87
C ALA A 147 5.58 2.91 5.46
N LEU A 148 5.97 3.53 4.35
CA LEU A 148 5.31 4.67 3.76
C LEU A 148 4.10 4.19 2.97
N SER A 149 2.92 4.59 3.43
CA SER A 149 1.68 4.29 2.73
C SER A 149 0.65 5.39 2.89
N PHE A 150 -0.13 5.63 1.84
CA PHE A 150 -1.14 6.70 1.81
C PHE A 150 -2.47 6.16 1.29
N ASP A 151 -3.56 6.55 1.93
CA ASP A 151 -4.92 6.12 1.61
C ASP A 151 -5.69 7.18 0.82
N ASP A 152 -6.80 6.72 0.22
CA ASP A 152 -7.83 7.49 -0.48
C ASP A 152 -7.44 8.10 -1.82
N GLY A 153 -6.19 7.96 -2.25
CA GLY A 153 -5.74 8.46 -3.54
C GLY A 153 -6.35 7.75 -4.75
N PRO A 154 -5.95 8.16 -5.96
CA PRO A 154 -5.20 9.37 -6.22
C PRO A 154 -6.12 10.59 -6.24
N LEU A 155 -5.70 11.70 -5.64
CA LEU A 155 -6.44 12.96 -5.57
C LEU A 155 -5.52 14.14 -5.96
N PRO A 156 -6.03 15.34 -6.29
CA PRO A 156 -5.16 16.45 -6.70
C PRO A 156 -3.95 16.75 -5.78
N PRO A 157 -4.05 16.67 -4.44
CA PRO A 157 -2.90 16.86 -3.53
C PRO A 157 -1.78 15.83 -3.70
N SER A 158 -2.09 14.64 -4.21
CA SER A 158 -1.14 13.57 -4.48
C SER A 158 0.02 14.01 -5.36
N LYS A 159 -0.22 14.95 -6.29
CA LYS A 159 0.82 15.50 -7.17
C LYS A 159 2.02 16.02 -6.38
N LYS A 160 1.77 16.77 -5.31
CA LYS A 160 2.82 17.36 -4.46
C LYS A 160 3.57 16.29 -3.67
N LEU A 161 2.84 15.27 -3.19
CA LEU A 161 3.41 14.11 -2.52
C LEU A 161 4.37 13.36 -3.46
N TYR A 162 3.94 13.09 -4.69
CA TYR A 162 4.72 12.33 -5.67
C TYR A 162 6.00 13.05 -6.07
N GLU A 163 5.92 14.37 -6.27
CA GLU A 163 7.10 15.21 -6.52
C GLU A 163 8.10 15.17 -5.36
N PHE A 164 7.59 15.20 -4.12
CA PHE A 164 8.41 15.10 -2.92
C PHE A 164 9.08 13.73 -2.79
N LEU A 165 8.32 12.64 -2.93
CA LEU A 165 8.83 11.27 -2.88
C LEU A 165 9.94 11.05 -3.92
N ARG A 166 9.69 11.47 -5.16
CA ARG A 166 10.68 11.41 -6.25
C ARG A 166 11.93 12.23 -5.97
N ALA A 167 11.79 13.45 -5.44
CA ALA A 167 12.93 14.29 -5.08
C ALA A 167 13.79 13.68 -3.96
N ASN A 168 13.21 12.82 -3.12
CA ASN A 168 13.89 12.11 -2.05
C ASN A 168 14.30 10.68 -2.44
N ASN A 169 14.12 10.27 -3.71
CA ASN A 169 14.36 8.91 -4.19
C ASN A 169 13.68 7.84 -3.31
N GLN A 170 12.44 8.14 -2.90
CA GLN A 170 11.67 7.33 -1.98
C GLN A 170 10.44 6.78 -2.67
N LYS A 171 10.17 5.49 -2.45
CA LYS A 171 8.94 4.83 -2.88
C LYS A 171 7.94 4.71 -1.74
N ALA A 172 6.65 4.70 -2.07
CA ALA A 172 5.55 4.45 -1.15
C ALA A 172 4.56 3.41 -1.71
N THR A 173 3.65 2.94 -0.86
CA THR A 173 2.47 2.17 -1.25
C THR A 173 1.22 3.04 -1.19
N HIS A 174 0.52 3.21 -2.31
CA HIS A 174 -0.72 3.97 -2.34
C HIS A 174 -1.94 3.05 -2.38
N PHE A 175 -2.82 3.16 -1.38
CA PHE A 175 -4.09 2.45 -1.34
C PHE A 175 -5.15 3.31 -2.02
N TYR A 176 -5.46 2.99 -3.27
CA TYR A 176 -6.34 3.81 -4.08
C TYR A 176 -7.80 3.34 -4.07
N ILE A 177 -8.69 4.33 -4.05
CA ILE A 177 -10.12 4.13 -4.28
C ILE A 177 -10.35 4.02 -5.79
N GLY A 178 -11.08 2.99 -6.22
CA GLY A 178 -11.29 2.72 -7.64
C GLY A 178 -11.93 3.88 -8.41
N GLN A 179 -12.94 4.55 -7.84
CA GLN A 179 -13.55 5.73 -8.45
C GLN A 179 -12.55 6.89 -8.60
N ASN A 180 -11.67 7.11 -7.63
CA ASN A 180 -10.66 8.16 -7.69
C ASN A 180 -9.63 7.88 -8.80
N ILE A 181 -9.36 6.61 -9.13
CA ILE A 181 -8.55 6.24 -10.29
C ILE A 181 -9.23 6.65 -11.60
N ILE A 182 -10.55 6.48 -11.71
CA ILE A 182 -11.29 6.89 -12.91
C ILE A 182 -11.18 8.40 -13.12
N GLU A 183 -11.34 9.18 -12.05
CA GLU A 183 -11.33 10.64 -12.09
C GLU A 183 -9.92 11.22 -12.24
N ASN A 184 -8.93 10.59 -11.62
CA ASN A 184 -7.56 11.09 -11.51
C ASN A 184 -6.53 10.12 -12.13
N HIS A 185 -6.89 9.45 -13.21
CA HIS A 185 -6.08 8.39 -13.84
C HIS A 185 -4.63 8.82 -14.16
N ALA A 186 -4.41 10.08 -14.53
CA ALA A 186 -3.08 10.61 -14.82
C ALA A 186 -2.15 10.62 -13.59
N LEU A 187 -2.71 10.78 -12.38
CA LEU A 187 -1.94 10.72 -11.14
C LEU A 187 -1.56 9.29 -10.79
N LEU A 188 -2.42 8.30 -11.07
CA LEU A 188 -2.01 6.89 -10.98
C LEU A 188 -0.84 6.62 -11.92
N THR A 189 -0.93 7.05 -13.18
CA THR A 189 0.16 6.87 -14.16
C THR A 189 1.47 7.50 -13.67
N GLU A 190 1.42 8.69 -13.06
CA GLU A 190 2.62 9.31 -12.48
C GLU A 190 3.22 8.47 -11.33
N ALA A 191 2.40 8.08 -10.35
CA ALA A 191 2.87 7.26 -9.23
C ALA A 191 3.49 5.94 -9.73
N PHE A 192 2.82 5.27 -10.68
CA PHE A 192 3.24 3.97 -11.17
C PHE A 192 4.47 4.03 -12.10
N GLU A 193 4.43 4.85 -13.16
CA GLU A 193 5.45 4.86 -14.21
C GLU A 193 6.64 5.78 -13.90
N VAL A 194 6.39 6.93 -13.27
CA VAL A 194 7.43 7.95 -13.04
C VAL A 194 8.13 7.72 -11.71
N ASN A 195 7.35 7.48 -10.65
CA ASN A 195 7.92 7.28 -9.31
C ASN A 195 8.29 5.81 -9.04
N GLY A 196 7.61 4.87 -9.69
CA GLY A 196 7.79 3.45 -9.41
C GLY A 196 7.22 3.03 -8.05
N ASP A 197 6.17 3.73 -7.61
CA ASP A 197 5.43 3.47 -6.36
C ASP A 197 4.54 2.23 -6.49
N ASP A 198 4.27 1.56 -5.36
CA ASP A 198 3.35 0.42 -5.30
C ASP A 198 1.90 0.90 -5.28
N ILE A 199 1.02 0.25 -6.05
CA ILE A 199 -0.40 0.61 -6.16
C ILE A 199 -1.25 -0.54 -5.61
N ALA A 200 -1.94 -0.26 -4.51
CA ALA A 200 -2.75 -1.20 -3.73
C ALA A 200 -4.23 -0.81 -3.70
N VAL A 201 -5.07 -1.72 -3.22
CA VAL A 201 -6.54 -1.60 -3.29
C VAL A 201 -7.11 -0.94 -2.04
N HIS A 202 -7.95 0.09 -2.20
CA HIS A 202 -8.74 0.70 -1.13
C HIS A 202 -10.24 0.69 -1.42
N THR A 203 -10.74 -0.41 -1.99
CA THR A 203 -12.13 -0.61 -2.43
C THR A 203 -12.55 0.31 -3.58
N TRP A 204 -13.77 0.14 -4.10
CA TRP A 204 -14.25 0.87 -5.27
C TRP A 204 -14.81 2.22 -4.88
N SER A 205 -15.64 2.23 -3.83
CA SER A 205 -16.45 3.38 -3.41
C SER A 205 -16.35 3.68 -1.90
N HIS A 206 -15.32 3.17 -1.23
CA HIS A 206 -14.98 3.50 0.17
C HIS A 206 -16.10 3.22 1.17
N ARG A 207 -16.73 2.03 1.07
CA ARG A 207 -17.83 1.60 1.95
C ARG A 207 -17.31 0.83 3.17
N TYR A 208 -18.09 0.85 4.25
CA TYR A 208 -17.93 -0.07 5.39
C TYR A 208 -18.09 -1.54 4.95
N MET A 209 -16.98 -2.22 4.71
CA MET A 209 -16.95 -3.56 4.10
C MET A 209 -17.70 -4.63 4.89
N THR A 210 -17.74 -4.53 6.22
CA THR A 210 -18.39 -5.56 7.07
C THR A 210 -19.91 -5.50 6.97
N THR A 211 -20.45 -4.39 6.49
CA THR A 211 -21.88 -4.16 6.23
C THR A 211 -22.36 -4.70 4.89
N LEU A 212 -21.42 -5.13 4.05
CA LEU A 212 -21.68 -5.61 2.70
C LEU A 212 -21.94 -7.12 2.69
N SER A 213 -22.81 -7.55 1.79
CA SER A 213 -22.88 -8.97 1.39
C SER A 213 -21.54 -9.46 0.84
N ASN A 214 -21.36 -10.78 0.70
CA ASN A 214 -20.11 -11.32 0.17
C ASN A 214 -19.85 -10.85 -1.26
N GLU A 215 -20.91 -10.78 -2.07
CA GLU A 215 -20.90 -10.33 -3.45
C GLU A 215 -20.55 -8.84 -3.54
N GLU A 216 -21.15 -7.99 -2.71
CA GLU A 216 -20.82 -6.57 -2.68
C GLU A 216 -19.39 -6.32 -2.20
N ALA A 217 -18.93 -7.01 -1.14
CA ALA A 217 -17.55 -6.91 -0.68
C ALA A 217 -16.55 -7.35 -1.76
N LEU A 218 -16.86 -8.43 -2.48
CA LEU A 218 -16.05 -8.85 -3.63
C LEU A 218 -16.06 -7.80 -4.73
N ALA A 219 -17.21 -7.22 -5.06
CA ALA A 219 -17.34 -6.23 -6.13
C ALA A 219 -16.49 -4.99 -5.85
N GLU A 220 -16.51 -4.49 -4.60
CA GLU A 220 -15.69 -3.37 -4.15
C GLU A 220 -14.19 -3.62 -4.33
N LEU A 221 -13.71 -4.83 -4.05
CA LEU A 221 -12.29 -5.17 -4.20
C LEU A 221 -11.92 -5.44 -5.66
N ALA A 222 -12.70 -6.26 -6.35
CA ALA A 222 -12.38 -6.75 -7.69
C ALA A 222 -12.42 -5.66 -8.76
N TRP A 223 -13.36 -4.69 -8.66
CA TRP A 223 -13.39 -3.57 -9.59
C TRP A 223 -12.20 -2.63 -9.44
N THR A 224 -11.73 -2.41 -8.22
CA THR A 224 -10.50 -1.63 -7.98
C THR A 224 -9.26 -2.37 -8.47
N MET A 225 -9.19 -3.69 -8.25
CA MET A 225 -8.13 -4.51 -8.84
C MET A 225 -8.15 -4.46 -10.37
N GLN A 226 -9.34 -4.50 -10.98
CA GLN A 226 -9.49 -4.44 -12.44
C GLN A 226 -8.96 -3.13 -13.01
N VAL A 227 -9.36 -1.97 -12.46
CA VAL A 227 -8.87 -0.69 -12.98
C VAL A 227 -7.36 -0.53 -12.77
N ILE A 228 -6.81 -1.01 -11.64
CA ILE A 228 -5.35 -1.02 -11.42
C ILE A 228 -4.67 -1.92 -12.45
N HIS A 229 -5.17 -3.13 -12.68
CA HIS A 229 -4.66 -4.05 -13.69
C HIS A 229 -4.61 -3.41 -15.08
N ASP A 230 -5.70 -2.77 -15.49
CA ASP A 230 -5.81 -2.17 -16.82
C ASP A 230 -4.90 -0.95 -16.99
N MET A 231 -4.67 -0.20 -15.91
CA MET A 231 -3.81 0.99 -15.91
C MET A 231 -2.31 0.68 -15.77
N THR A 232 -1.94 -0.50 -15.28
CA THR A 232 -0.54 -0.85 -14.93
C THR A 232 0.07 -1.91 -15.85
N GLY A 233 -0.54 -2.16 -17.01
CA GLY A 233 -0.06 -3.15 -17.98
C GLY A 233 -0.27 -4.59 -17.54
N GLY A 234 -1.35 -4.86 -16.82
CA GLY A 234 -1.75 -6.22 -16.42
C GLY A 234 -1.26 -6.68 -15.06
N ARG A 235 -0.79 -5.78 -14.20
CA ARG A 235 -0.33 -6.14 -12.85
C ARG A 235 -1.51 -6.30 -11.90
N VAL A 236 -1.47 -7.35 -11.10
CA VAL A 236 -2.53 -7.67 -10.16
C VAL A 236 -2.09 -7.25 -8.75
N PRO A 237 -2.77 -6.30 -8.08
CA PRO A 237 -2.39 -5.83 -6.75
C PRO A 237 -2.29 -6.97 -5.73
N ARG A 238 -1.31 -6.88 -4.82
CA ARG A 238 -1.18 -7.83 -3.70
C ARG A 238 -1.82 -7.36 -2.42
N PHE A 239 -1.83 -6.06 -2.17
CA PHE A 239 -2.25 -5.50 -0.90
C PHE A 239 -3.58 -4.78 -1.03
N TRP A 240 -4.32 -4.78 0.07
CA TRP A 240 -5.48 -3.92 0.24
C TRP A 240 -5.56 -3.43 1.67
N ARG A 241 -6.21 -2.28 1.85
CA ARG A 241 -6.53 -1.72 3.16
C ARG A 241 -8.04 -1.44 3.22
N PRO A 242 -8.73 -1.83 4.29
CA PRO A 242 -10.16 -1.57 4.43
C PRO A 242 -10.43 -0.11 4.83
N PRO A 243 -11.34 0.59 4.15
CA PRO A 243 -11.91 1.85 4.61
C PRO A 243 -12.31 1.79 6.09
N TYR A 244 -11.98 2.83 6.86
CA TYR A 244 -12.30 2.93 8.29
C TYR A 244 -11.67 1.83 9.18
N GLY A 245 -10.74 1.03 8.65
CA GLY A 245 -10.26 -0.17 9.32
C GLY A 245 -11.34 -1.28 9.38
N ASP A 246 -12.44 -1.12 8.63
CA ASP A 246 -13.61 -1.99 8.75
C ASP A 246 -13.42 -3.30 7.99
N SER A 247 -12.95 -4.31 8.71
CA SER A 247 -12.82 -5.67 8.20
C SER A 247 -13.01 -6.69 9.32
N ASP A 248 -13.77 -7.73 9.03
CA ASP A 248 -13.96 -8.90 9.89
C ASP A 248 -13.31 -10.14 9.22
N ASN A 249 -13.33 -11.28 9.91
CA ASN A 249 -12.79 -12.53 9.36
C ASN A 249 -13.42 -12.93 8.02
N ARG A 250 -14.70 -12.59 7.77
CA ARG A 250 -15.39 -12.92 6.52
C ARG A 250 -14.89 -12.06 5.37
N VAL A 251 -14.80 -10.74 5.57
CA VAL A 251 -14.26 -9.82 4.56
C VAL A 251 -12.80 -10.14 4.23
N ARG A 252 -11.97 -10.41 5.25
CA ARG A 252 -10.57 -10.81 5.03
C ARG A 252 -10.45 -12.14 4.29
N ALA A 253 -11.31 -13.11 4.61
CA ALA A 253 -11.36 -14.37 3.88
C ALA A 253 -11.73 -14.17 2.41
N ILE A 254 -12.70 -13.30 2.09
CA ILE A 254 -13.04 -12.98 0.68
C ILE A 254 -11.81 -12.39 -0.03
N ALA A 255 -11.17 -11.37 0.57
CA ALA A 255 -9.99 -10.74 -0.03
C ALA A 255 -8.84 -11.74 -0.26
N ARG A 256 -8.55 -12.60 0.73
CA ARG A 256 -7.45 -13.56 0.65
C ARG A 256 -7.76 -14.75 -0.26
N GLU A 257 -8.89 -15.42 -0.05
CA GLU A 257 -9.21 -16.71 -0.68
C GLU A 257 -9.71 -16.55 -2.13
N VAL A 258 -10.37 -15.43 -2.44
CA VAL A 258 -10.91 -15.19 -3.78
C VAL A 258 -9.95 -14.36 -4.63
N LEU A 259 -9.27 -13.38 -4.03
CA LEU A 259 -8.46 -12.40 -4.76
C LEU A 259 -6.95 -12.48 -4.47
N GLY A 260 -6.52 -13.29 -3.50
CA GLY A 260 -5.10 -13.39 -3.10
C GLY A 260 -4.57 -12.16 -2.37
N LEU A 261 -5.45 -11.23 -1.97
CA LEU A 261 -5.05 -9.98 -1.35
C LEU A 261 -4.64 -10.17 0.11
N THR A 262 -3.57 -9.49 0.51
CA THR A 262 -3.13 -9.38 1.90
C THR A 262 -3.68 -8.10 2.52
N THR A 263 -4.38 -8.23 3.65
CA THR A 263 -4.93 -7.07 4.37
C THR A 263 -3.82 -6.34 5.13
N VAL A 264 -3.71 -5.04 4.88
CA VAL A 264 -2.82 -4.13 5.60
C VAL A 264 -3.67 -3.22 6.49
N ILE A 265 -3.29 -3.09 7.77
CA ILE A 265 -3.85 -2.16 8.75
C ILE A 265 -2.70 -1.20 9.16
N TRP A 266 -2.80 -0.58 10.32
CA TRP A 266 -1.81 0.34 10.88
C TRP A 266 -1.63 0.08 12.38
N ASN A 267 -0.52 0.56 12.92
CA ASN A 267 -0.21 0.52 14.35
C ASN A 267 -0.14 1.92 14.99
N ASP A 268 -0.27 2.98 14.20
CA ASP A 268 -0.49 4.35 14.66
C ASP A 268 -1.36 5.10 13.64
N ASP A 269 -2.08 6.13 14.07
CA ASP A 269 -3.06 6.84 13.25
C ASP A 269 -2.89 8.35 13.43
N THR A 270 -2.68 9.07 12.33
CA THR A 270 -2.50 10.54 12.39
C THR A 270 -3.81 11.29 12.62
N ASP A 271 -4.95 10.66 12.36
CA ASP A 271 -6.27 11.29 12.24
C ASP A 271 -6.26 12.50 11.27
N ASP A 272 -5.34 12.53 10.30
CA ASP A 272 -5.17 13.67 9.37
C ASP A 272 -6.42 13.91 8.48
N TRP A 273 -7.20 12.88 8.21
CA TRP A 273 -8.52 12.96 7.54
C TRP A 273 -9.49 13.90 8.27
N ALA A 274 -9.41 14.00 9.60
CA ALA A 274 -10.29 14.81 10.43
C ALA A 274 -9.93 16.31 10.47
N ILE A 275 -8.87 16.73 9.75
CA ILE A 275 -8.42 18.13 9.67
C ILE A 275 -9.37 18.95 8.78
N THR A 276 -9.88 18.36 7.71
CA THR A 276 -10.74 19.02 6.72
C THR A 276 -12.23 18.76 6.95
N GLU A 277 -12.58 17.96 7.96
CA GLU A 277 -13.97 17.72 8.33
C GLU A 277 -14.66 18.97 8.90
N THR A 278 -15.98 18.94 8.96
CA THR A 278 -16.80 20.02 9.54
C THR A 278 -17.77 19.46 10.58
N PRO A 279 -17.55 19.70 11.89
CA PRO A 279 -16.40 20.41 12.47
C PRO A 279 -15.12 19.55 12.41
N ALA A 280 -13.98 20.19 12.20
CA ALA A 280 -12.69 19.51 12.27
C ALA A 280 -12.47 18.99 13.70
N THR A 281 -12.13 17.71 13.82
CA THR A 281 -11.83 17.08 15.12
C THR A 281 -10.33 16.83 15.32
N GLN A 282 -9.52 17.04 14.27
CA GLN A 282 -8.06 17.05 14.31
C GLN A 282 -7.50 18.38 13.82
N THR A 283 -6.25 18.68 14.18
CA THR A 283 -5.51 19.85 13.71
C THR A 283 -4.20 19.43 13.05
N VAL A 284 -3.68 20.26 12.14
CA VAL A 284 -2.35 20.07 11.55
C VAL A 284 -1.27 19.86 12.63
N SER A 285 -1.32 20.63 13.72
CA SER A 285 -0.35 20.50 14.82
C SER A 285 -0.51 19.18 15.58
N GLY A 286 -1.75 18.69 15.77
CA GLY A 286 -2.01 17.43 16.46
C GLY A 286 -1.52 16.24 15.66
N ALA A 287 -1.90 16.14 14.38
CA ALA A 287 -1.41 15.10 13.48
C ALA A 287 0.13 15.13 13.32
N THR A 288 0.73 16.33 13.24
CA THR A 288 2.20 16.49 13.24
C THR A 288 2.84 15.90 14.51
N LYS A 289 2.22 16.07 15.68
CA LYS A 289 2.73 15.52 16.95
C LYS A 289 2.64 14.00 16.99
N VAL A 290 1.65 13.39 16.33
CA VAL A 290 1.57 11.93 16.20
C VAL A 290 2.81 11.42 15.47
N LEU A 291 3.10 11.93 14.27
CA LEU A 291 4.29 11.53 13.51
C LEU A 291 5.60 11.82 14.25
N GLN A 292 5.72 12.99 14.90
CA GLN A 292 6.89 13.30 15.73
C GLN A 292 7.10 12.28 16.86
N LYS A 293 6.03 11.91 17.55
CA LYS A 293 6.07 10.91 18.62
C LYS A 293 6.45 9.53 18.07
N ALA A 294 5.87 9.12 16.95
CA ALA A 294 6.19 7.85 16.30
C ALA A 294 7.68 7.80 15.89
N TYR A 295 8.17 8.80 15.16
CA TYR A 295 9.54 8.83 14.65
C TYR A 295 10.61 9.02 15.73
N THR A 296 10.28 9.60 16.87
CA THR A 296 11.21 9.71 18.03
C THR A 296 11.06 8.56 19.04
N GLY A 297 10.09 7.68 18.82
CA GLY A 297 9.73 6.60 19.73
C GLY A 297 10.60 5.34 19.58
N PRO A 298 10.20 4.25 20.26
CA PRO A 298 10.82 2.94 20.12
C PRO A 298 10.75 2.44 18.66
N LYS A 299 11.79 1.71 18.25
CA LYS A 299 11.90 1.13 16.91
C LYS A 299 11.34 -0.30 16.79
N SER A 300 10.62 -0.75 17.80
CA SER A 300 10.03 -2.08 17.86
C SER A 300 8.62 -1.98 18.48
N PRO A 301 7.56 -2.43 17.79
CA PRO A 301 7.60 -2.90 16.39
C PRO A 301 7.97 -1.77 15.40
N GLY A 302 8.26 -2.12 14.14
CA GLY A 302 8.34 -1.13 13.07
C GLY A 302 7.00 -0.44 12.79
N LEU A 303 7.02 0.70 12.10
CA LEU A 303 5.87 1.58 11.94
C LEU A 303 5.13 1.34 10.63
N CYS A 304 3.81 1.18 10.72
CA CYS A 304 2.87 1.23 9.61
C CYS A 304 1.79 2.23 10.02
N ILE A 305 1.97 3.50 9.66
CA ILE A 305 1.13 4.61 10.12
C ILE A 305 0.03 4.88 9.10
N LEU A 306 -1.19 5.16 9.55
CA LEU A 306 -2.25 5.63 8.67
C LEU A 306 -2.09 7.13 8.37
N GLU A 307 -1.95 7.43 7.09
CA GLU A 307 -1.83 8.77 6.51
C GLU A 307 -2.64 8.83 5.22
N HIS A 308 -3.11 10.01 4.82
CA HIS A 308 -3.96 10.16 3.65
C HIS A 308 -3.49 11.26 2.69
N GLU A 309 -3.72 11.08 1.40
CA GLU A 309 -3.46 12.08 0.35
C GLU A 309 -4.68 12.95 0.01
N LEU A 310 -5.55 13.17 1.00
CA LEU A 310 -6.83 13.89 0.91
C LEU A 310 -6.72 15.39 0.66
N SER A 311 -5.69 16.05 1.21
CA SER A 311 -5.56 17.51 1.16
C SER A 311 -4.09 17.95 1.13
N ASP A 312 -3.84 19.19 0.69
CA ASP A 312 -2.50 19.78 0.82
C ASP A 312 -2.02 19.83 2.28
N GLN A 313 -2.95 19.89 3.24
CA GLN A 313 -2.62 19.88 4.66
C GLN A 313 -2.13 18.51 5.12
N SER A 314 -2.83 17.42 4.75
CA SER A 314 -2.43 16.05 5.12
C SER A 314 -1.08 15.69 4.50
N VAL A 315 -0.91 15.92 3.19
CA VAL A 315 0.36 15.68 2.48
C VAL A 315 1.50 16.51 3.07
N SER A 316 1.25 17.78 3.45
CA SER A 316 2.30 18.63 4.03
C SER A 316 2.75 18.19 5.42
N ILE A 317 1.91 17.49 6.19
CA ILE A 317 2.31 16.94 7.50
C ILE A 317 3.37 15.86 7.32
N PHE A 318 3.13 14.91 6.40
CA PHE A 318 4.12 13.90 6.04
C PHE A 318 5.42 14.55 5.57
N MET A 319 5.37 15.43 4.55
CA MET A 319 6.57 16.03 3.97
C MET A 319 7.42 16.82 5.00
N ASN A 320 6.75 17.53 5.93
CA ASN A 320 7.45 18.31 6.95
C ASN A 320 8.07 17.43 8.05
N THR A 321 7.52 16.24 8.31
CA THR A 321 8.01 15.32 9.33
C THR A 321 8.93 14.24 8.78
N TYR A 322 8.92 13.99 7.47
CA TYR A 322 9.76 13.01 6.77
C TYR A 322 11.25 13.07 7.14
N PRO A 323 11.89 14.26 7.30
CA PRO A 323 13.30 14.32 7.73
C PRO A 323 13.57 13.64 9.08
N LEU A 324 12.57 13.56 9.97
CA LEU A 324 12.69 12.93 11.28
C LEU A 324 12.91 11.41 11.18
N ILE A 325 12.44 10.76 10.11
CA ILE A 325 12.67 9.32 9.88
C ILE A 325 14.17 9.06 9.87
N ALA A 326 14.90 9.70 8.94
CA ALA A 326 16.35 9.54 8.82
C ALA A 326 17.10 10.09 10.04
N GLN A 327 16.70 11.25 10.58
CA GLN A 327 17.35 11.85 11.75
C GLN A 327 17.30 10.96 12.99
N ASN A 328 16.23 10.17 13.14
CA ASN A 328 16.09 9.23 14.26
C ASN A 328 16.56 7.81 13.90
N GLY A 329 17.16 7.58 12.72
CA GLY A 329 17.74 6.29 12.35
C GLY A 329 16.71 5.23 11.93
N TRP A 330 15.57 5.65 11.41
CA TRP A 330 14.61 4.76 10.75
C TRP A 330 14.97 4.55 9.27
N THR A 331 14.54 3.42 8.71
CA THR A 331 14.58 3.17 7.27
C THR A 331 13.18 3.30 6.69
N ALA A 332 12.97 4.23 5.76
CA ALA A 332 11.70 4.36 5.03
C ALA A 332 11.63 3.35 3.88
N LYS A 333 10.49 2.66 3.74
CA LYS A 333 10.24 1.68 2.67
C LYS A 333 8.78 1.70 2.23
N SER A 334 8.48 1.22 1.03
CA SER A 334 7.11 0.81 0.68
C SER A 334 6.67 -0.40 1.52
N ILE A 335 5.38 -0.72 1.58
CA ILE A 335 4.89 -1.92 2.28
C ILE A 335 5.55 -3.21 1.76
N PRO A 336 5.58 -3.52 0.44
CA PRO A 336 6.22 -4.74 -0.06
C PRO A 336 7.70 -4.84 0.34
N ASP A 337 8.46 -3.75 0.23
CA ASP A 337 9.87 -3.72 0.60
C ASP A 337 10.09 -3.88 2.12
N ALA A 338 9.16 -3.36 2.92
CA ALA A 338 9.21 -3.47 4.38
C ALA A 338 9.00 -4.91 4.83
N VAL A 339 8.05 -5.63 4.23
CA VAL A 339 7.71 -7.01 4.60
C VAL A 339 8.41 -8.09 3.76
N GLY A 340 9.28 -7.70 2.83
CA GLY A 340 10.04 -8.62 1.98
C GLY A 340 9.17 -9.40 0.99
N SER A 341 8.17 -8.74 0.41
CA SER A 341 7.21 -9.33 -0.54
C SER A 341 7.33 -8.68 -1.92
N THR A 342 6.82 -9.37 -2.94
CA THR A 342 6.65 -8.76 -4.26
C THR A 342 5.52 -7.74 -4.25
N TYR A 343 5.56 -6.74 -5.14
CA TYR A 343 4.55 -5.68 -5.21
C TYR A 343 3.20 -6.23 -5.73
N TYR A 344 3.26 -7.06 -6.78
CA TYR A 344 2.07 -7.57 -7.47
C TYR A 344 2.00 -9.08 -7.43
N LEU A 345 0.79 -9.64 -7.37
CA LEU A 345 0.59 -11.08 -7.33
C LEU A 345 1.33 -11.78 -8.47
N ASN A 346 1.39 -11.13 -9.63
CA ASN A 346 1.95 -11.68 -10.86
C ASN A 346 3.21 -10.97 -11.38
N ALA A 347 3.84 -10.09 -10.60
CA ALA A 347 5.09 -9.43 -10.93
C ALA A 347 5.86 -9.02 -9.66
N ALA A 348 7.19 -9.10 -9.69
CA ALA A 348 7.99 -8.75 -8.52
C ALA A 348 7.89 -7.25 -8.15
N ASP A 349 7.84 -6.38 -9.15
CA ASP A 349 7.74 -4.92 -9.04
C ASP A 349 7.11 -4.29 -10.30
N ASN A 350 7.14 -2.95 -10.37
CA ASN A 350 6.59 -2.15 -11.48
C ASN A 350 7.33 -2.35 -12.82
N THR A 351 8.53 -2.92 -12.82
CA THR A 351 9.39 -3.07 -14.01
C THR A 351 9.55 -4.52 -14.44
N SER A 352 9.28 -5.45 -13.54
CA SER A 352 9.42 -6.88 -13.75
C SER A 352 8.41 -7.41 -14.77
N PRO A 353 8.77 -8.46 -15.53
CA PRO A 353 7.83 -9.13 -16.42
C PRO A 353 6.57 -9.57 -15.70
N VAL A 354 5.43 -9.40 -16.36
CA VAL A 354 4.12 -9.79 -15.85
C VAL A 354 3.84 -11.24 -16.26
N THR A 355 3.51 -12.08 -15.28
CA THR A 355 2.90 -13.38 -15.59
C THR A 355 1.42 -13.17 -15.86
N THR A 356 0.95 -13.50 -17.07
CA THR A 356 -0.44 -13.24 -17.44
C THR A 356 -1.40 -14.05 -16.59
N VAL A 357 -2.15 -13.36 -15.72
CA VAL A 357 -3.25 -13.89 -14.93
C VAL A 357 -4.37 -12.86 -14.90
N GLY A 358 -5.62 -13.32 -14.91
CA GLY A 358 -6.76 -12.44 -14.72
C GLY A 358 -6.99 -12.09 -13.25
N VAL A 359 -7.76 -11.04 -12.98
CA VAL A 359 -8.26 -10.74 -11.64
C VAL A 359 -9.12 -11.91 -11.12
N ALA A 360 -8.94 -12.28 -9.85
CA ALA A 360 -9.57 -13.44 -9.21
C ALA A 360 -9.22 -14.81 -9.84
N GLN A 361 -8.13 -14.88 -10.63
CA GLN A 361 -7.60 -16.14 -11.12
C GLN A 361 -6.46 -16.66 -10.24
N PRO A 362 -6.25 -17.98 -10.15
CA PRO A 362 -5.13 -18.55 -9.43
C PRO A 362 -3.80 -17.99 -9.95
N VAL A 363 -2.99 -17.50 -9.02
CA VAL A 363 -1.68 -16.92 -9.32
C VAL A 363 -0.64 -18.05 -9.27
N PRO A 364 0.18 -18.27 -10.31
CA PRO A 364 1.26 -19.24 -10.25
C PRO A 364 2.32 -18.79 -9.22
N THR A 365 2.94 -19.75 -8.52
CA THR A 365 3.95 -19.46 -7.49
C THR A 365 5.16 -18.75 -8.11
N LEU A 366 5.34 -17.46 -7.80
CA LEU A 366 6.53 -16.71 -8.18
C LEU A 366 7.66 -17.02 -7.19
N VAL A 367 8.76 -17.57 -7.70
CA VAL A 367 9.96 -17.83 -6.89
C VAL A 367 10.78 -16.55 -6.88
N VAL A 368 10.89 -15.88 -5.73
CA VAL A 368 11.85 -14.78 -5.54
C VAL A 368 13.24 -15.39 -5.56
N SER A 369 13.91 -15.33 -6.72
CA SER A 369 15.32 -15.67 -6.80
C SER A 369 16.12 -14.47 -6.28
N THR A 370 16.54 -14.52 -5.02
CA THR A 370 17.58 -13.63 -4.53
C THR A 370 18.87 -13.96 -5.27
N SER A 371 19.20 -13.22 -6.33
CA SER A 371 20.49 -13.31 -6.99
C SER A 371 21.57 -12.82 -6.02
N THR A 372 22.16 -13.75 -5.29
CA THR A 372 23.41 -13.51 -4.59
C THR A 372 24.49 -13.33 -5.65
N THR A 373 25.00 -12.11 -5.76
CA THR A 373 26.20 -11.76 -6.53
C THR A 373 27.36 -12.60 -6.02
N SER A 374 27.59 -13.75 -6.64
CA SER A 374 28.75 -14.60 -6.34
C SER A 374 29.88 -14.14 -7.25
N GLY A 375 30.89 -13.53 -6.62
CA GLY A 375 32.10 -13.08 -7.26
C GLY A 375 32.79 -14.21 -8.01
N ASN A 376 33.08 -13.94 -9.28
CA ASN A 376 33.87 -14.75 -10.17
C ASN A 376 35.25 -15.05 -9.53
N SER A 377 35.47 -16.29 -9.12
CA SER A 377 36.81 -16.79 -8.79
C SER A 377 37.05 -18.10 -9.53
N THR A 378 37.98 -18.01 -10.47
CA THR A 378 38.54 -19.08 -11.28
C THR A 378 39.39 -20.01 -10.43
N SER A 379 39.12 -21.31 -10.47
CA SER A 379 40.12 -22.35 -10.24
C SER A 379 39.61 -23.68 -10.81
N GLY A 380 40.35 -24.22 -11.79
CA GLY A 380 40.08 -25.51 -12.39
C GLY A 380 40.54 -26.68 -11.53
N GLY A 381 39.96 -27.87 -11.75
CA GLY A 381 40.40 -29.10 -11.10
C GLY A 381 39.42 -30.26 -11.22
N ASN A 382 39.52 -30.96 -12.35
CA ASN A 382 39.33 -32.40 -12.62
C ASN A 382 38.40 -33.31 -11.78
N SER A 383 37.63 -34.10 -12.54
CA SER A 383 36.96 -35.40 -12.29
C SER A 383 37.40 -36.28 -11.11
N ASN A 384 36.43 -36.92 -10.41
CA ASN A 384 35.98 -38.31 -10.63
C ASN A 384 34.97 -38.75 -9.53
N GLY A 385 34.22 -39.83 -9.78
CA GLY A 385 33.03 -40.24 -9.03
C GLY A 385 33.24 -40.90 -7.65
N GLY A 386 32.12 -41.25 -7.02
CA GLY A 386 32.11 -41.99 -5.75
C GLY A 386 30.79 -41.91 -4.99
N SER A 387 29.87 -42.82 -5.29
CA SER A 387 28.76 -43.16 -4.39
C SER A 387 29.30 -43.94 -3.20
N ASN A 388 29.07 -43.50 -1.96
CA ASN A 388 28.56 -44.41 -0.92
C ASN A 388 28.01 -43.69 0.31
N SER A 389 27.01 -44.36 0.86
CA SER A 389 26.25 -44.19 2.09
C SER A 389 27.08 -44.06 3.38
N GLY A 390 26.47 -43.39 4.38
CA GLY A 390 26.98 -43.33 5.75
C GLY A 390 26.05 -42.54 6.67
N SER A 391 25.19 -43.24 7.40
CA SER A 391 24.37 -42.70 8.48
C SER A 391 25.21 -42.35 9.71
N SER A 392 24.89 -41.25 10.40
CA SER A 392 24.90 -41.23 11.86
C SER A 392 24.13 -40.02 12.38
N SER A 393 23.07 -40.35 13.10
CA SER A 393 22.35 -39.52 14.07
C SER A 393 23.28 -38.85 15.07
N ASN A 394 23.03 -37.59 15.40
CA ASN A 394 23.24 -37.13 16.77
C ASN A 394 22.11 -36.17 17.17
N SER A 395 21.20 -36.70 17.98
CA SER A 395 20.20 -35.97 18.75
C SER A 395 20.86 -35.40 19.99
N SER A 396 20.74 -34.09 20.21
CA SER A 396 20.93 -33.48 21.52
C SER A 396 19.75 -32.53 21.79
N SER A 397 19.09 -32.86 22.89
CA SER A 397 17.87 -32.32 23.47
C SER A 397 18.04 -30.96 24.14
N GLU A 398 17.02 -30.09 23.95
CA GLU A 398 16.34 -29.24 24.96
C GLU A 398 17.15 -28.11 25.68
N PRO A 399 16.52 -27.07 26.28
CA PRO A 399 15.11 -26.97 26.65
C PRO A 399 14.39 -25.68 26.24
N SER A 400 13.06 -25.80 26.27
CA SER A 400 12.09 -24.71 26.38
C SER A 400 12.36 -23.83 27.60
N HIS A 401 12.47 -22.53 27.39
CA HIS A 401 12.30 -21.53 28.44
C HIS A 401 11.00 -20.76 28.22
N SER A 402 9.97 -21.16 28.96
CA SER A 402 8.89 -20.26 29.35
C SER A 402 9.47 -19.15 30.21
N ALA A 403 9.32 -17.90 29.76
CA ALA A 403 9.51 -16.73 30.59
C ALA A 403 8.25 -15.86 30.46
N ALA A 404 7.39 -15.95 31.47
CA ALA A 404 6.35 -14.98 31.75
C ALA A 404 7.01 -13.72 32.33
N LEU A 405 6.67 -12.55 31.77
CA LEU A 405 7.06 -11.22 32.26
C LEU A 405 5.97 -10.20 31.81
N PRO A 406 5.83 -9.05 32.49
CA PRO A 406 4.70 -8.82 33.40
C PRO A 406 3.66 -7.82 32.86
N ASN A 407 2.50 -7.84 33.52
CA ASN A 407 1.47 -6.81 33.46
C ASN A 407 2.06 -5.39 33.53
N ALA A 408 2.01 -4.66 32.42
CA ALA A 408 2.05 -3.21 32.42
C ALA A 408 0.61 -2.72 32.34
N ALA A 409 0.09 -2.21 33.47
CA ALA A 409 -1.19 -1.54 33.56
C ALA A 409 -1.13 -0.25 32.73
N TRP A 410 -1.98 -0.14 31.71
CA TRP A 410 -2.24 1.13 31.03
C TRP A 410 -3.60 1.64 31.50
N SER A 411 -3.53 2.80 32.14
CA SER A 411 -4.62 3.54 32.74
C SER A 411 -5.67 3.89 31.67
N ALA A 412 -6.92 3.54 31.97
CA ALA A 412 -8.09 3.94 31.20
C ALA A 412 -8.24 5.46 31.20
N TRP A 413 -8.28 6.06 30.01
CA TRP A 413 -8.98 7.32 29.77
C TRP A 413 -10.17 7.02 28.87
N LEU A 414 -11.27 6.64 29.52
CA LEU A 414 -12.62 6.76 28.99
C LEU A 414 -13.01 8.25 29.09
N THR A 415 -13.08 8.94 27.96
CA THR A 415 -13.92 10.14 27.85
C THR A 415 -14.77 10.06 26.60
N LEU A 416 -16.08 9.97 26.86
CA LEU A 416 -17.21 10.19 25.98
C LEU A 416 -16.93 11.14 24.80
N ALA A 417 -17.18 10.66 23.59
CA ALA A 417 -17.85 11.44 22.55
C ALA A 417 -18.87 10.53 21.88
N ALA A 418 -20.10 10.57 22.38
CA ALA A 418 -21.25 9.94 21.75
C ALA A 418 -22.10 11.02 21.08
N MET A 419 -22.45 10.75 19.80
CA MET A 419 -23.57 11.31 19.01
C MET A 419 -23.37 12.75 18.52
N ILE A 420 -23.51 13.03 17.22
CA ILE A 420 -24.77 13.19 16.45
C ILE A 420 -24.46 13.06 14.93
N PRO A 421 -25.39 12.55 14.09
CA PRO A 421 -25.14 12.17 12.70
C PRO A 421 -25.29 13.35 11.73
N MET A 422 -24.57 13.37 10.60
CA MET A 422 -25.03 14.12 9.44
C MET A 422 -24.45 13.65 8.11
N SER A 423 -25.37 13.22 7.24
CA SER A 423 -25.25 13.26 5.80
C SER A 423 -24.96 14.69 5.32
N ILE A 424 -24.18 14.84 4.25
CA ILE A 424 -24.56 15.57 3.03
C ILE A 424 -23.53 15.22 1.94
N ALA A 425 -24.05 14.66 0.86
CA ALA A 425 -23.36 14.51 -0.41
C ALA A 425 -23.14 15.90 -1.02
N LEU A 426 -21.96 16.15 -1.56
CA LEU A 426 -21.74 17.19 -2.56
C LEU A 426 -20.82 16.61 -3.65
N PHE A 427 -21.46 16.39 -4.80
CA PHE A 427 -21.02 16.26 -6.18
C PHE A 427 -19.59 15.83 -6.52
#